data_AF-A0A6G8NKF9-F1
#
_entry.id   AF-A0A6G8NKF9-F1
#
_cell.length_a   1.000
_cell.length_b   1.000
_cell.length_c   1.000
_cell.angle_alpha   90.00
_cell.angle_beta   90.00
_cell.angle_gamma   90.00
#
_symmetry.space_group_name_H-M   'P 1'
#
loop_
_entity.id
_entity.type
_entity.pdbx_description
1 polymer ?
#
loop_
_entity_poly.entity_id
_entity_poly.type
_entity_poly.pdbx_seq_one_letter_code
_entity_poly.pdbx_strand_id
1 'polypeptide(L)'
;MPSRVNHYVPQWYQCGFLAPGASKFVVLDKHPETRTLADGRTVPTQSPIQHWGTKRCFHELDLYTTFFGEDVNDEIERLLFGPIDAKGAHAVGAFLRGDPAEMHDVFQDFFSYLDAQKLRTPKGLDWIKASYPKLSHVELMQEMQGLRMMYCQMWAESVREIVTAHESDIKFLLTDNPVTTYNPALPPSARECAYPYSARVELAGTQTIFPLDANTCLILTHVEYAKNPHEANPTSKRINARFRGSGYVHSHAHIRTRALTRDDVAAINLVLKDGAKRYVAAADKEWLYPERVFTGPWDAIKDVLLPKDHLWEFGGEMFIKFEDGHVHYQDAYGRTSGAHKYLRRTEIRTDLGPDDACGCGRGRSFGQCCQDIPLERRPDWEVYGIRERNLMLCQAIERILGLDADKTWDDVRKYISDEQVTQIHKALAALWPADTNLPDLLPRPRKDTFRAVYMGLSSAF
;
A
#
# COMPACT_ATOMS: atom_id res chain seq x y z
N MET A 1 -13.87 -10.01 31.94
CA MET A 1 -12.47 -10.47 31.88
C MET A 1 -11.91 -10.00 30.55
N PRO A 2 -10.65 -9.53 30.51
CA PRO A 2 -10.03 -9.09 29.28
C PRO A 2 -9.99 -10.24 28.26
N SER A 3 -10.26 -9.92 26.98
CA SER A 3 -10.23 -10.94 25.92
C SER A 3 -8.79 -11.27 25.58
N ARG A 4 -8.36 -12.49 25.89
CA ARG A 4 -7.03 -13.00 25.51
C ARG A 4 -7.01 -13.69 24.15
N VAL A 5 -8.17 -13.94 23.56
CA VAL A 5 -8.29 -14.55 22.23
C VAL A 5 -8.61 -13.43 21.25
N ASN A 6 -7.67 -13.13 20.37
CA ASN A 6 -7.80 -12.06 19.39
C ASN A 6 -8.19 -12.65 18.04
N HIS A 7 -9.38 -12.31 17.54
CA HIS A 7 -9.81 -12.67 16.18
C HIS A 7 -9.26 -11.66 15.18
N TYR A 8 -8.07 -11.91 14.66
CA TYR A 8 -7.44 -11.04 13.66
C TYR A 8 -8.16 -11.05 12.31
N VAL A 9 -9.03 -12.03 12.05
CA VAL A 9 -10.10 -11.94 11.05
C VAL A 9 -11.44 -12.01 11.82
N PRO A 10 -12.26 -10.94 11.85
CA PRO A 10 -13.44 -10.89 12.71
C PRO A 10 -14.49 -11.92 12.34
N GLN A 11 -15.14 -12.49 13.35
CA GLN A 11 -16.16 -13.52 13.13
C GLN A 11 -17.31 -13.02 12.23
N TRP A 12 -17.70 -11.75 12.34
CA TRP A 12 -18.75 -11.17 11.48
C TRP A 12 -18.37 -11.23 9.99
N TYR A 13 -17.10 -10.98 9.68
CA TYR A 13 -16.58 -11.02 8.32
C TYR A 13 -16.50 -12.48 7.83
N GLN A 14 -16.01 -13.38 8.68
CA GLN A 14 -15.95 -14.80 8.37
C GLN A 14 -17.34 -15.37 7.98
N CYS A 15 -18.42 -14.93 8.65
CA CYS A 15 -19.78 -15.39 8.36
C CYS A 15 -20.20 -15.16 6.90
N GLY A 16 -19.67 -14.15 6.20
CA GLY A 16 -19.94 -13.90 4.78
C GLY A 16 -19.45 -15.01 3.83
N PHE A 17 -18.62 -15.93 4.33
CA PHE A 17 -18.04 -17.02 3.53
C PHE A 17 -18.69 -18.39 3.78
N LEU A 18 -19.62 -18.49 4.72
CA LEU A 18 -20.35 -19.73 4.99
C LEU A 18 -21.38 -19.98 3.89
N ALA A 19 -21.55 -21.25 3.51
CA ALA A 19 -22.72 -21.63 2.70
C ALA A 19 -24.02 -21.33 3.46
N PRO A 20 -25.14 -21.05 2.75
CA PRO A 20 -26.43 -20.84 3.39
C PRO A 20 -26.79 -21.98 4.36
N GLY A 21 -27.07 -21.63 5.62
CA GLY A 21 -27.40 -22.59 6.68
C GLY A 21 -26.21 -23.37 7.28
N ALA A 22 -24.99 -23.20 6.75
CA ALA A 22 -23.80 -23.83 7.32
C ALA A 22 -23.31 -23.09 8.57
N SER A 23 -22.74 -23.83 9.51
CA SER A 23 -22.13 -23.29 10.74
C SER A 23 -20.61 -23.52 10.81
N LYS A 24 -20.03 -24.19 9.82
CA LYS A 24 -18.62 -24.57 9.75
C LYS A 24 -18.08 -24.44 8.33
N PHE A 25 -16.80 -24.10 8.24
CA PHE A 25 -16.00 -24.17 7.03
C PHE A 25 -15.33 -25.54 6.90
N VAL A 26 -14.81 -25.79 5.71
CA VAL A 26 -13.66 -26.67 5.51
C VAL A 26 -12.41 -25.80 5.54
N VAL A 27 -11.45 -26.12 6.41
CA VAL A 27 -10.22 -25.36 6.63
C VAL A 27 -9.01 -26.21 6.28
N LEU A 28 -8.13 -25.69 5.43
CA LEU A 28 -6.81 -26.24 5.14
C LEU A 28 -5.75 -25.57 6.01
N ASP A 29 -5.03 -26.36 6.79
CA ASP A 29 -3.74 -26.00 7.38
C ASP A 29 -2.63 -26.29 6.36
N LYS A 30 -2.01 -25.24 5.81
CA LYS A 30 -0.88 -25.33 4.87
C LYS A 30 0.38 -25.89 5.53
N HIS A 31 0.49 -25.76 6.85
CA HIS A 31 1.66 -26.16 7.63
C HIS A 31 1.23 -26.92 8.89
N PRO A 32 0.61 -28.11 8.73
CA PRO A 32 0.18 -28.91 9.86
C PRO A 32 1.38 -29.36 10.67
N GLU A 33 1.24 -29.40 12.00
CA GLU A 33 2.26 -29.97 12.86
C GLU A 33 2.56 -31.42 12.48
N THR A 34 3.83 -31.79 12.53
CA THR A 34 4.29 -33.13 12.15
C THR A 34 5.03 -33.81 13.28
N ARG A 35 4.92 -35.13 13.37
CA ARG A 35 5.74 -35.96 14.25
C ARG A 35 6.52 -36.99 13.44
N THR A 36 7.73 -37.30 13.90
CA THR A 36 8.55 -38.38 13.35
C THR A 36 8.21 -39.68 14.07
N LEU A 37 7.84 -40.71 13.29
CA LEU A 37 7.57 -42.05 13.79
C LEU A 37 8.89 -42.79 14.08
N ALA A 38 8.81 -43.89 14.82
CA ALA A 38 9.97 -44.70 15.18
C ALA A 38 10.74 -45.28 13.97
N ASP A 39 10.08 -45.36 12.81
CA ASP A 39 10.66 -45.80 11.53
C ASP A 39 11.25 -44.65 10.68
N GLY A 40 11.33 -43.44 11.23
CA GLY A 40 11.88 -42.25 10.56
C GLY A 40 10.89 -41.51 9.66
N ARG A 41 9.66 -42.00 9.45
CA ARG A 41 8.65 -41.30 8.64
C ARG A 41 8.10 -40.09 9.40
N THR A 42 7.99 -38.95 8.72
CA THR A 42 7.31 -37.75 9.25
C THR A 42 5.85 -37.75 8.79
N VAL A 43 4.92 -37.74 9.76
CA VAL A 43 3.48 -37.69 9.49
C VAL A 43 2.85 -36.49 10.19
N PRO A 44 1.80 -35.87 9.60
CA PRO A 44 1.01 -34.88 10.31
C PRO A 44 0.46 -35.45 11.62
N THR A 45 0.48 -34.66 12.70
CA THR A 45 -0.12 -35.03 13.98
C THR A 45 -1.65 -35.06 13.90
N GLN A 46 -2.21 -34.30 12.96
CA GLN A 46 -3.63 -34.21 12.66
C GLN A 46 -3.88 -34.09 11.15
N SER A 47 -5.13 -34.30 10.73
CA SER A 47 -5.54 -34.04 9.35
C SER A 47 -5.24 -32.58 8.96
N PRO A 48 -4.62 -32.33 7.80
CA PRO A 48 -4.46 -30.97 7.26
C PRO A 48 -5.80 -30.30 6.96
N ILE A 49 -6.86 -31.09 6.74
CA ILE A 49 -8.21 -30.62 6.53
C ILE A 49 -9.01 -30.72 7.83
N GLN A 50 -9.65 -29.63 8.21
CA GLN A 50 -10.38 -29.44 9.45
C GLN A 50 -11.77 -28.87 9.19
N HIS A 51 -12.69 -29.04 10.14
CA HIS A 51 -14.04 -28.48 10.08
C HIS A 51 -14.30 -27.58 11.28
N TRP A 52 -14.20 -26.26 11.08
CA TRP A 52 -14.24 -25.27 12.14
C TRP A 52 -15.35 -24.25 11.91
N GLY A 53 -16.01 -23.85 13.00
CA GLY A 53 -16.88 -22.67 12.98
C GLY A 53 -16.06 -21.40 13.23
N THR A 54 -16.68 -20.24 13.01
CA THR A 54 -16.02 -18.92 13.07
C THR A 54 -15.26 -18.66 14.38
N LYS A 55 -15.78 -19.17 15.51
CA LYS A 55 -15.14 -19.05 16.84
C LYS A 55 -13.79 -19.77 16.96
N ARG A 56 -13.48 -20.73 16.08
CA ARG A 56 -12.23 -21.50 16.07
C ARG A 56 -11.29 -21.12 14.92
N CYS A 57 -11.73 -20.22 14.05
CA CYS A 57 -10.99 -19.80 12.88
C CYS A 57 -10.33 -18.45 13.12
N PHE A 58 -9.11 -18.30 12.60
CA PHE A 58 -8.42 -17.02 12.45
C PHE A 58 -8.32 -16.19 13.75
N HIS A 59 -7.93 -16.87 14.83
CA HIS A 59 -7.62 -16.24 16.10
C HIS A 59 -6.28 -16.73 16.64
N GLU A 60 -5.68 -15.93 17.51
CA GLU A 60 -4.45 -16.25 18.24
C GLU A 60 -4.63 -15.84 19.71
N LEU A 61 -3.90 -16.51 20.59
CA LEU A 61 -3.86 -16.13 22.00
C LEU A 61 -2.84 -15.00 22.19
N ASP A 62 -3.25 -13.94 22.88
CA ASP A 62 -2.43 -12.80 23.26
C ASP A 62 -1.70 -12.13 22.08
N LEU A 63 -2.36 -12.05 20.91
CA LEU A 63 -1.79 -11.47 19.70
C LEU A 63 -1.59 -9.95 19.83
N TYR A 64 -2.54 -9.29 20.50
CA TYR A 64 -2.50 -7.85 20.79
C TYR A 64 -2.57 -7.54 22.28
N THR A 65 -2.57 -8.58 23.11
CA THR A 65 -2.67 -8.44 24.57
C THR A 65 -1.30 -8.08 25.12
N THR A 66 -1.24 -6.98 25.87
CA THR A 66 -0.01 -6.55 26.55
C THR A 66 -0.09 -6.89 28.03
N PHE A 67 1.07 -7.01 28.67
CA PHE A 67 1.17 -7.42 30.08
C PHE A 67 1.98 -6.39 30.86
N PHE A 68 1.48 -6.02 32.04
CA PHE A 68 2.23 -5.27 33.04
C PHE A 68 2.28 -6.08 34.33
N GLY A 69 3.36 -6.87 34.50
CA GLY A 69 3.40 -7.89 35.55
C GLY A 69 2.35 -8.98 35.29
N GLU A 70 1.43 -9.17 36.23
CA GLU A 70 0.32 -10.12 36.11
C GLU A 70 -0.94 -9.49 35.48
N ASP A 71 -0.96 -8.17 35.33
CA ASP A 71 -2.10 -7.45 34.77
C ASP A 71 -2.16 -7.60 33.25
N VAL A 72 -3.31 -8.07 32.78
CA VAL A 72 -3.62 -8.28 31.36
C VAL A 72 -4.29 -7.03 30.80
N ASN A 73 -3.70 -6.43 29.77
CA ASN A 73 -4.25 -5.27 29.08
C ASN A 73 -4.74 -5.67 27.66
N ASP A 74 -6.05 -5.57 27.44
CA ASP A 74 -6.75 -5.83 26.16
C ASP A 74 -7.25 -4.55 25.46
N GLU A 75 -6.72 -3.37 25.82
CA GLU A 75 -7.16 -2.09 25.26
C GLU A 75 -6.99 -2.00 23.74
N ILE A 76 -6.00 -2.66 23.17
CA ILE A 76 -5.84 -2.71 21.71
C ILE A 76 -7.02 -3.45 21.06
N GLU A 77 -7.48 -4.55 21.65
CA GLU A 77 -8.68 -5.24 21.15
C GLU A 77 -9.92 -4.34 21.33
N ARG A 78 -10.11 -3.79 22.54
CA ARG A 78 -11.36 -3.12 22.93
C ARG A 78 -11.50 -1.70 22.40
N LEU A 79 -10.44 -0.89 22.48
CA LEU A 79 -10.45 0.54 22.18
C LEU A 79 -9.97 0.85 20.76
N LEU A 80 -9.08 0.03 20.18
CA LEU A 80 -8.61 0.21 18.82
C LEU A 80 -9.39 -0.65 17.83
N PHE A 81 -9.31 -1.98 17.93
CA PHE A 81 -9.94 -2.86 16.94
C PHE A 81 -11.45 -2.95 17.07
N GLY A 82 -12.02 -2.86 18.27
CA GLY A 82 -13.47 -2.87 18.49
C GLY A 82 -14.20 -1.81 17.65
N PRO A 83 -13.86 -0.51 17.76
CA PRO A 83 -14.46 0.53 16.91
C PRO A 83 -14.18 0.35 15.42
N ILE A 84 -12.96 -0.08 15.04
CA ILE A 84 -12.61 -0.34 13.64
C ILE A 84 -13.46 -1.47 13.06
N ASP A 85 -13.69 -2.54 13.81
CA ASP A 85 -14.48 -3.69 13.37
C ASP A 85 -15.97 -3.36 13.29
N ALA A 86 -16.50 -2.55 14.22
CA ALA A 86 -17.89 -2.10 14.16
C ALA A 86 -18.16 -1.25 12.91
N LYS A 87 -17.28 -0.28 12.65
CA LYS A 87 -17.33 0.55 11.44
C LYS A 87 -17.07 -0.26 10.17
N GLY A 88 -16.09 -1.15 10.21
CA GLY A 88 -15.74 -2.06 9.13
C GLY A 88 -16.91 -2.97 8.73
N ALA A 89 -17.64 -3.54 9.69
CA ALA A 89 -18.82 -4.36 9.42
C ALA A 89 -19.89 -3.58 8.65
N HIS A 90 -20.15 -2.34 9.06
CA HIS A 90 -21.09 -1.46 8.38
C HIS A 90 -20.60 -1.09 6.97
N ALA A 91 -19.32 -0.70 6.85
CA ALA A 91 -18.72 -0.27 5.61
C ALA A 91 -18.64 -1.39 4.56
N VAL A 92 -18.19 -2.59 4.95
CA VAL A 92 -18.20 -3.77 4.06
C VAL A 92 -19.62 -4.11 3.62
N GLY A 93 -20.60 -4.02 4.52
CA GLY A 93 -22.02 -4.20 4.18
C GLY A 93 -22.52 -3.21 3.13
N ALA A 94 -22.17 -1.93 3.24
CA ALA A 94 -22.52 -0.92 2.25
C ALA A 94 -21.86 -1.20 0.88
N PHE A 95 -20.57 -1.57 0.89
CA PHE A 95 -19.85 -1.95 -0.34
C PHE A 95 -20.43 -3.22 -0.98
N LEU A 96 -20.94 -4.18 -0.21
CA LEU A 96 -21.67 -5.34 -0.74
C LEU A 96 -22.98 -4.92 -1.42
N ARG A 97 -23.79 -4.08 -0.76
CA ARG A 97 -25.06 -3.57 -1.32
C ARG A 97 -24.86 -2.70 -2.57
N GLY A 98 -23.76 -1.95 -2.63
CA GLY A 98 -23.40 -1.14 -3.79
C GLY A 98 -24.21 0.16 -3.93
N ASP A 99 -24.87 0.63 -2.87
CA ASP A 99 -25.55 1.92 -2.88
C ASP A 99 -24.51 3.07 -2.83
N PRO A 100 -24.48 3.97 -3.83
CA PRO A 100 -23.44 5.01 -3.89
C PRO A 100 -23.44 5.99 -2.71
N ALA A 101 -24.60 6.28 -2.12
CA ALA A 101 -24.70 7.20 -0.98
C ALA A 101 -24.16 6.55 0.28
N GLU A 102 -24.60 5.32 0.59
CA GLU A 102 -24.07 4.57 1.73
C GLU A 102 -22.56 4.35 1.61
N MET A 103 -22.08 4.01 0.40
CA MET A 103 -20.64 3.83 0.15
C MET A 103 -19.85 5.13 0.33
N HIS A 104 -20.40 6.29 -0.03
CA HIS A 104 -19.78 7.58 0.21
C HIS A 104 -19.62 7.86 1.70
N ASP A 105 -20.70 7.67 2.47
CA ASP A 105 -20.74 7.96 3.90
C ASP A 105 -19.71 7.13 4.70
N VAL A 106 -19.49 5.88 4.29
CA VAL A 106 -18.57 4.94 4.95
C VAL A 106 -17.21 4.82 4.27
N PHE A 107 -16.92 5.65 3.25
CA PHE A 107 -15.74 5.47 2.39
C PHE A 107 -14.42 5.44 3.18
N GLN A 108 -14.23 6.38 4.11
CA GLN A 108 -13.02 6.43 4.94
C GLN A 108 -12.95 5.25 5.92
N ASP A 109 -14.08 4.88 6.51
CA ASP A 109 -14.17 3.76 7.44
C ASP A 109 -13.83 2.43 6.73
N PHE A 110 -14.25 2.27 5.46
CA PHE A 110 -13.89 1.12 4.63
C PHE A 110 -12.38 0.96 4.45
N PHE A 111 -11.69 2.02 3.98
CA PHE A 111 -10.24 1.94 3.76
C PHE A 111 -9.44 1.86 5.07
N SER A 112 -9.91 2.49 6.15
CA SER A 112 -9.33 2.33 7.49
C SER A 112 -9.44 0.88 7.97
N TYR A 113 -10.58 0.23 7.74
CA TYR A 113 -10.75 -1.19 8.05
C TYR A 113 -9.85 -2.08 7.18
N LEU A 114 -9.78 -1.83 5.88
CA LEU A 114 -8.92 -2.57 4.94
C LEU A 114 -7.44 -2.52 5.37
N ASP A 115 -6.93 -1.34 5.73
CA ASP A 115 -5.55 -1.15 6.19
C ASP A 115 -5.29 -1.87 7.52
N ALA A 116 -6.18 -1.70 8.49
CA ALA A 116 -6.09 -2.39 9.77
C ALA A 116 -6.13 -3.92 9.58
N GLN A 117 -7.00 -4.42 8.71
CA GLN A 117 -7.15 -5.83 8.42
C GLN A 117 -5.90 -6.42 7.75
N LYS A 118 -5.18 -5.65 6.92
CA LYS A 118 -3.88 -6.06 6.36
C LYS A 118 -2.78 -6.14 7.43
N LEU A 119 -2.77 -5.20 8.36
CA LEU A 119 -1.66 -5.03 9.32
C LEU A 119 -1.79 -5.95 10.54
N ARG A 120 -3.01 -6.20 11.01
CA ARG A 120 -3.25 -6.88 12.29
C ARG A 120 -3.00 -8.38 12.26
N THR A 121 -2.93 -9.01 11.09
CA THR A 121 -2.75 -10.47 11.00
C THR A 121 -1.38 -10.91 11.51
N PRO A 122 -1.20 -12.19 11.88
CA PRO A 122 0.13 -12.69 12.23
C PRO A 122 1.20 -12.42 11.16
N LYS A 123 0.81 -12.48 9.87
CA LYS A 123 1.72 -12.13 8.75
C LYS A 123 2.06 -10.64 8.75
N GLY A 124 1.08 -9.76 8.99
CA GLY A 124 1.29 -8.32 9.12
C GLY A 124 2.22 -7.96 10.27
N LEU A 125 2.03 -8.56 11.45
CA LEU A 125 2.92 -8.36 12.60
C LEU A 125 4.33 -8.90 12.37
N ASP A 126 4.46 -10.07 11.72
CA ASP A 126 5.77 -10.63 11.37
C ASP A 126 6.50 -9.75 10.34
N TRP A 127 5.77 -9.08 9.43
CA TRP A 127 6.34 -8.08 8.52
C TRP A 127 6.92 -6.86 9.25
N ILE A 128 6.24 -6.36 10.29
CA ILE A 128 6.79 -5.27 11.13
C ILE A 128 8.06 -5.74 11.83
N LYS A 129 8.04 -6.93 12.46
CA LYS A 129 9.21 -7.51 13.13
C LYS A 129 10.39 -7.73 12.19
N ALA A 130 10.14 -8.15 10.95
CA ALA A 130 11.20 -8.34 9.96
C ALA A 130 11.91 -7.01 9.61
N SER A 131 11.19 -5.89 9.70
CA SER A 131 11.75 -4.54 9.51
C SER A 131 12.45 -4.01 10.77
N TYR A 132 12.02 -4.46 11.95
CA TYR A 132 12.52 -4.03 13.26
C TYR A 132 12.73 -5.24 14.22
N PRO A 133 13.84 -5.99 14.10
CA PRO A 133 14.00 -7.29 14.77
C PRO A 133 14.09 -7.26 16.30
N LYS A 134 14.24 -6.07 16.90
CA LYS A 134 14.47 -5.89 18.33
C LYS A 134 13.24 -5.39 19.11
N LEU A 135 12.09 -5.23 18.45
CA LEU A 135 10.88 -4.77 19.12
C LEU A 135 10.42 -5.80 20.16
N SER A 136 10.21 -5.35 21.39
CA SER A 136 9.38 -6.04 22.37
C SER A 136 7.93 -6.15 21.87
N HIS A 137 7.10 -6.95 22.53
CA HIS A 137 5.69 -7.08 22.16
C HIS A 137 4.94 -5.73 22.28
N VAL A 138 5.23 -4.94 23.32
CA VAL A 138 4.62 -3.62 23.51
C VAL A 138 5.04 -2.65 22.41
N GLU A 139 6.34 -2.59 22.08
CA GLU A 139 6.82 -1.72 21.00
C GLU A 139 6.27 -2.16 19.64
N LEU A 140 6.11 -3.47 19.40
CA LEU A 140 5.45 -3.98 18.19
C LEU A 140 4.00 -3.48 18.09
N MET A 141 3.26 -3.49 19.19
CA MET A 141 1.89 -2.98 19.22
C MET A 141 1.82 -1.47 18.99
N GLN A 142 2.80 -0.70 19.48
CA GLN A 142 2.92 0.72 19.21
C GLN A 142 3.25 1.00 17.74
N GLU A 143 4.20 0.26 17.17
CA GLU A 143 4.57 0.37 15.75
C GLU A 143 3.40 0.00 14.84
N MET A 144 2.66 -1.08 15.17
CA MET A 144 1.44 -1.46 14.45
C MET A 144 0.42 -0.32 14.44
N GLN A 145 0.16 0.30 15.59
CA GLN A 145 -0.75 1.45 15.67
C GLN A 145 -0.25 2.64 14.84
N GLY A 146 1.05 2.94 14.93
CA GLY A 146 1.67 4.01 14.16
C GLY A 146 1.55 3.79 12.65
N LEU A 147 1.77 2.56 12.18
CA LEU A 147 1.72 2.17 10.77
C LEU A 147 0.31 2.10 10.18
N ARG A 148 -0.75 2.25 10.97
CA ARG A 148 -2.11 2.36 10.44
C ARG A 148 -2.24 3.52 9.44
N MET A 149 -3.21 3.38 8.55
CA MET A 149 -3.53 4.32 7.47
C MET A 149 -2.39 4.51 6.45
N MET A 150 -1.39 3.63 6.46
CA MET A 150 -0.20 3.78 5.63
C MET A 150 -0.53 3.71 4.14
N TYR A 151 -1.48 2.86 3.73
CA TYR A 151 -1.80 2.63 2.32
C TYR A 151 -3.09 3.30 1.84
N CYS A 152 -3.91 3.83 2.75
CA CYS A 152 -5.28 4.29 2.46
C CYS A 152 -5.37 5.25 1.27
N GLN A 153 -4.50 6.27 1.19
CA GLN A 153 -4.53 7.22 0.08
C GLN A 153 -4.25 6.56 -1.28
N MET A 154 -3.24 5.68 -1.34
CA MET A 154 -2.90 4.99 -2.59
C MET A 154 -4.04 4.09 -3.07
N TRP A 155 -4.69 3.39 -2.14
CA TRP A 155 -5.86 2.57 -2.43
C TRP A 155 -7.09 3.40 -2.82
N ALA A 156 -7.34 4.51 -2.13
CA ALA A 156 -8.44 5.43 -2.45
C ALA A 156 -8.28 6.10 -3.82
N GLU A 157 -7.06 6.26 -4.33
CA GLU A 157 -6.79 6.77 -5.67
C GLU A 157 -6.85 5.68 -6.76
N SER A 158 -6.78 4.40 -6.39
CA SER A 158 -6.78 3.28 -7.35
C SER A 158 -8.11 3.16 -8.11
N VAL A 159 -8.07 2.54 -9.28
CA VAL A 159 -9.27 1.97 -9.89
C VAL A 159 -9.82 0.92 -8.94
N ARG A 160 -11.08 1.12 -8.51
CA ARG A 160 -11.81 0.25 -7.59
C ARG A 160 -12.80 -0.56 -8.38
N GLU A 161 -12.53 -1.85 -8.55
CA GLU A 161 -13.44 -2.79 -9.20
C GLU A 161 -13.97 -3.79 -8.17
N ILE A 162 -15.28 -3.98 -8.13
CA ILE A 162 -15.96 -4.99 -7.32
C ILE A 162 -16.53 -6.02 -8.28
N VAL A 163 -15.91 -7.19 -8.29
CA VAL A 163 -16.27 -8.31 -9.16
C VAL A 163 -17.12 -9.32 -8.40
N THR A 164 -17.97 -10.05 -9.12
CA THR A 164 -18.83 -11.07 -8.52
C THR A 164 -18.52 -12.47 -9.02
N ALA A 165 -18.72 -13.47 -8.17
CA ALA A 165 -18.62 -14.89 -8.46
C ALA A 165 -20.01 -15.56 -8.44
N HIS A 166 -21.10 -14.80 -8.54
CA HIS A 166 -22.47 -15.33 -8.43
C HIS A 166 -22.74 -16.46 -9.42
N GLU A 167 -22.26 -16.31 -10.66
CA GLU A 167 -22.42 -17.28 -11.75
C GLU A 167 -21.38 -18.41 -11.74
N SER A 168 -20.32 -18.28 -10.93
CA SER A 168 -19.29 -19.30 -10.76
C SER A 168 -19.73 -20.33 -9.71
N ASP A 169 -19.45 -21.60 -9.96
CA ASP A 169 -19.68 -22.70 -9.00
C ASP A 169 -18.57 -22.83 -7.96
N ILE A 170 -17.42 -22.17 -8.17
CA ILE A 170 -16.39 -21.92 -7.15
C ILE A 170 -16.57 -20.50 -6.60
N LYS A 171 -16.40 -20.35 -5.29
CA LYS A 171 -16.50 -19.08 -4.57
C LYS A 171 -15.15 -18.64 -4.01
N PHE A 172 -15.05 -17.38 -3.60
CA PHE A 172 -13.81 -16.83 -3.06
C PHE A 172 -13.39 -17.50 -1.75
N LEU A 173 -12.09 -17.71 -1.59
CA LEU A 173 -11.49 -18.25 -0.37
C LEU A 173 -11.42 -17.20 0.73
N LEU A 174 -11.63 -17.66 1.97
CA LEU A 174 -11.32 -16.90 3.18
C LEU A 174 -9.94 -17.33 3.70
N THR A 175 -9.09 -16.37 4.07
CA THR A 175 -7.73 -16.68 4.51
C THR A 175 -7.39 -16.00 5.83
N ASP A 176 -6.32 -16.46 6.46
CA ASP A 176 -5.73 -15.82 7.65
C ASP A 176 -5.00 -14.49 7.34
N ASN A 177 -4.95 -14.11 6.06
CA ASN A 177 -4.46 -12.83 5.59
C ASN A 177 -5.36 -12.30 4.45
N PRO A 178 -6.57 -11.81 4.77
CA PRO A 178 -7.62 -11.59 3.77
C PRO A 178 -7.32 -10.44 2.80
N VAL A 179 -6.47 -9.47 3.19
CA VAL A 179 -5.99 -8.41 2.29
C VAL A 179 -4.67 -8.83 1.65
N THR A 180 -4.78 -9.35 0.44
CA THR A 180 -3.65 -9.94 -0.30
C THR A 180 -3.21 -9.02 -1.45
N THR A 181 -1.93 -9.08 -1.83
CA THR A 181 -1.40 -8.33 -2.96
C THR A 181 -0.87 -9.27 -4.04
N TYR A 182 -1.07 -8.86 -5.31
CA TYR A 182 -0.59 -9.54 -6.50
C TYR A 182 0.29 -8.59 -7.30
N ASN A 183 1.37 -9.08 -7.89
CA ASN A 183 2.11 -8.37 -8.92
C ASN A 183 2.58 -9.38 -9.97
N PRO A 184 2.34 -9.13 -11.27
CA PRO A 184 2.64 -10.11 -12.33
C PRO A 184 4.12 -10.43 -12.46
N ALA A 185 5.00 -9.50 -12.09
CA ALA A 185 6.45 -9.68 -12.17
C ALA A 185 7.05 -10.31 -10.90
N LEU A 186 6.25 -10.51 -9.85
CA LEU A 186 6.69 -11.04 -8.56
C LEU A 186 5.92 -12.33 -8.22
N PRO A 187 6.34 -13.49 -8.77
CA PRO A 187 5.76 -14.77 -8.40
C PRO A 187 6.07 -15.12 -6.93
N PRO A 188 5.36 -16.10 -6.33
CA PRO A 188 5.58 -16.51 -4.93
C PRO A 188 7.02 -16.94 -4.62
N SER A 189 7.75 -17.45 -5.61
CA SER A 189 9.15 -17.84 -5.50
C SER A 189 10.13 -16.66 -5.50
N ALA A 190 9.67 -15.44 -5.80
CA ALA A 190 10.52 -14.25 -5.79
C ALA A 190 10.98 -13.92 -4.37
N ARG A 191 12.25 -13.52 -4.23
CA ARG A 191 12.86 -13.21 -2.93
C ARG A 191 12.14 -12.05 -2.23
N GLU A 192 11.65 -11.09 -2.99
CA GLU A 192 10.89 -9.93 -2.56
C GLU A 192 9.52 -10.29 -1.98
N CYS A 193 9.00 -11.48 -2.31
CA CYS A 193 7.73 -12.01 -1.80
C CYS A 193 7.92 -13.17 -0.81
N ALA A 194 9.17 -13.51 -0.47
CA ALA A 194 9.44 -14.50 0.57
C ALA A 194 8.83 -14.04 1.91
N TYR A 195 8.25 -14.99 2.65
CA TYR A 195 7.64 -14.70 3.95
C TYR A 195 8.58 -13.89 4.87
N PRO A 196 8.08 -12.85 5.58
CA PRO A 196 6.68 -12.41 5.70
C PRO A 196 6.22 -11.40 4.63
N TYR A 197 7.06 -11.13 3.62
CA TYR A 197 6.77 -10.12 2.61
C TYR A 197 5.67 -10.56 1.63
N SER A 198 5.25 -9.63 0.80
CA SER A 198 4.30 -9.79 -0.30
C SER A 198 4.62 -8.70 -1.32
N ALA A 199 4.00 -8.74 -2.50
CA ALA A 199 4.13 -7.65 -3.45
C ALA A 199 3.79 -6.31 -2.77
N ARG A 200 4.74 -5.37 -2.81
CA ARG A 200 4.65 -4.06 -2.15
C ARG A 200 3.53 -3.24 -2.79
N VAL A 201 2.67 -2.62 -1.98
CA VAL A 201 1.47 -1.91 -2.44
C VAL A 201 1.83 -0.74 -3.35
N GLU A 202 2.96 -0.09 -3.10
CA GLU A 202 3.43 1.08 -3.82
C GLU A 202 4.08 0.77 -5.18
N LEU A 203 4.15 -0.49 -5.62
CA LEU A 203 4.64 -0.81 -6.96
C LEU A 203 3.51 -0.65 -7.99
N ALA A 204 3.84 -0.12 -9.16
CA ALA A 204 2.88 0.24 -10.22
C ALA A 204 1.97 -0.94 -10.61
N GLY A 205 2.55 -2.14 -10.79
CA GLY A 205 1.81 -3.34 -11.17
C GLY A 205 1.16 -4.09 -10.00
N THR A 206 1.28 -3.60 -8.77
CA THR A 206 0.68 -4.29 -7.62
C THR A 206 -0.81 -4.00 -7.54
N GLN A 207 -1.60 -5.07 -7.51
CA GLN A 207 -3.03 -5.03 -7.27
C GLN A 207 -3.33 -5.54 -5.86
N THR A 208 -4.25 -4.89 -5.15
CA THR A 208 -4.71 -5.35 -3.83
C THR A 208 -6.06 -6.04 -3.98
N ILE A 209 -6.18 -7.23 -3.42
CA ILE A 209 -7.33 -8.11 -3.55
C ILE A 209 -7.91 -8.32 -2.15
N PHE A 210 -9.21 -8.08 -2.02
CA PHE A 210 -9.95 -8.23 -0.79
C PHE A 210 -11.35 -8.79 -1.06
N PRO A 211 -11.55 -10.10 -0.88
CA PRO A 211 -12.90 -10.68 -0.88
C PRO A 211 -13.78 -9.96 0.15
N LEU A 212 -14.98 -9.55 -0.22
CA LEU A 212 -15.94 -8.92 0.70
C LEU A 212 -16.83 -9.98 1.35
N ASP A 213 -17.15 -11.03 0.59
CA ASP A 213 -17.84 -12.25 1.02
C ASP A 213 -17.47 -13.40 0.06
N ALA A 214 -18.14 -14.56 0.16
CA ALA A 214 -17.89 -15.68 -0.75
C ALA A 214 -18.13 -15.34 -2.25
N ASN A 215 -19.00 -14.39 -2.56
CA ASN A 215 -19.42 -14.10 -3.94
C ASN A 215 -18.90 -12.78 -4.47
N THR A 216 -18.26 -11.94 -3.67
CA THR A 216 -17.94 -10.57 -4.05
C THR A 216 -16.50 -10.27 -3.65
N CYS A 217 -15.72 -9.68 -4.55
CA CYS A 217 -14.33 -9.33 -4.28
C CYS A 217 -14.01 -7.93 -4.78
N LEU A 218 -13.33 -7.15 -3.94
CA LEU A 218 -12.72 -5.88 -4.31
C LEU A 218 -11.33 -6.13 -4.91
N ILE A 219 -11.07 -5.49 -6.04
CA ILE A 219 -9.77 -5.41 -6.70
C ILE A 219 -9.39 -3.93 -6.84
N LEU A 220 -8.23 -3.58 -6.29
CA LEU A 220 -7.66 -2.24 -6.37
C LEU A 220 -6.46 -2.26 -7.32
N THR A 221 -6.53 -1.45 -8.37
CA THR A 221 -5.48 -1.35 -9.40
C THR A 221 -5.02 0.09 -9.53
N HIS A 222 -3.72 0.37 -9.45
CA HIS A 222 -3.22 1.73 -9.65
C HIS A 222 -3.61 2.27 -11.03
N VAL A 223 -4.05 3.54 -11.09
CA VAL A 223 -4.65 4.13 -12.30
C VAL A 223 -3.73 4.05 -13.52
N GLU A 224 -2.43 4.28 -13.34
CA GLU A 224 -1.44 4.17 -14.42
C GLU A 224 -1.35 2.76 -15.01
N TYR A 225 -1.43 1.73 -14.16
CA TYR A 225 -1.30 0.34 -14.56
C TYR A 225 -2.61 -0.18 -15.14
N ALA A 226 -3.75 0.26 -14.61
CA ALA A 226 -5.06 -0.03 -15.18
C ALA A 226 -5.20 0.53 -16.60
N LYS A 227 -4.71 1.76 -16.84
CA LYS A 227 -4.83 2.44 -18.14
C LYS A 227 -3.77 1.97 -19.15
N ASN A 228 -2.53 1.75 -18.72
CA ASN A 228 -1.42 1.41 -19.62
C ASN A 228 -0.60 0.21 -19.09
N PRO A 229 -1.22 -0.98 -18.97
CA PRO A 229 -0.59 -2.15 -18.34
C PRO A 229 0.64 -2.67 -19.10
N HIS A 230 0.75 -2.41 -20.40
CA HIS A 230 1.89 -2.83 -21.23
C HIS A 230 3.09 -1.89 -21.17
N GLU A 231 2.88 -0.61 -20.84
CA GLU A 231 3.94 0.39 -20.76
C GLU A 231 4.52 0.49 -19.34
N ALA A 232 3.68 0.27 -18.33
CA ALA A 232 4.08 0.37 -16.94
C ALA A 232 5.02 -0.79 -16.55
N ASN A 233 6.18 -0.47 -15.99
CA ASN A 233 7.04 -1.46 -15.35
C ASN A 233 6.40 -1.92 -14.02
N PRO A 234 5.98 -3.19 -13.89
CA PRO A 234 5.22 -3.66 -12.72
C PRO A 234 5.96 -3.50 -11.39
N THR A 235 7.30 -3.52 -11.39
CA THR A 235 8.14 -3.45 -10.19
C THR A 235 8.68 -2.05 -9.90
N SER A 236 8.38 -1.07 -10.76
CA SER A 236 8.67 0.34 -10.48
C SER A 236 7.71 0.88 -9.41
N LYS A 237 8.11 1.93 -8.68
CA LYS A 237 7.16 2.64 -7.81
C LYS A 237 6.07 3.28 -8.66
N ARG A 238 4.85 3.27 -8.14
CA ARG A 238 3.75 3.98 -8.79
C ARG A 238 3.98 5.48 -8.85
N ILE A 239 3.36 6.14 -9.82
CA ILE A 239 3.33 7.60 -9.85
C ILE A 239 2.72 8.12 -8.53
N ASN A 240 3.46 9.04 -7.91
CA ASN A 240 3.10 9.71 -6.67
C ASN A 240 2.78 8.73 -5.51
N ALA A 241 3.60 7.69 -5.35
CA ALA A 241 3.53 6.78 -4.20
C ALA A 241 3.73 7.54 -2.87
N ARG A 242 2.67 7.63 -2.06
CA ARG A 242 2.66 8.37 -0.79
C ARG A 242 2.10 7.51 0.34
N PHE A 243 2.96 7.19 1.30
CA PHE A 243 2.54 6.57 2.55
C PHE A 243 1.88 7.62 3.45
N ARG A 244 0.73 7.28 4.06
CA ARG A 244 -0.08 8.22 4.87
C ARG A 244 -0.36 9.53 4.14
N GLY A 245 -0.56 9.45 2.83
CA GLY A 245 -0.89 10.61 2.01
C GLY A 245 -2.26 11.19 2.36
N SER A 246 -2.51 12.40 1.88
CA SER A 246 -3.81 13.04 1.89
C SER A 246 -4.17 13.52 0.49
N GLY A 247 -5.47 13.56 0.19
CA GLY A 247 -5.99 14.01 -1.08
C GLY A 247 -7.49 13.77 -1.19
N TYR A 248 -8.05 14.17 -2.33
CA TYR A 248 -9.45 14.01 -2.64
C TYR A 248 -9.63 12.95 -3.73
N VAL A 249 -10.74 12.22 -3.64
CA VAL A 249 -11.08 11.16 -4.60
C VAL A 249 -12.59 11.17 -4.83
N HIS A 250 -13.01 10.72 -6.01
CA HIS A 250 -14.41 10.49 -6.31
C HIS A 250 -14.89 9.21 -5.61
N SER A 251 -15.46 9.35 -4.42
CA SER A 251 -15.92 8.22 -3.60
C SER A 251 -17.02 7.40 -4.25
N HIS A 252 -17.73 7.91 -5.26
CA HIS A 252 -18.77 7.16 -5.96
C HIS A 252 -18.21 6.27 -7.07
N ALA A 253 -17.02 6.57 -7.61
CA ALA A 253 -16.43 5.83 -8.73
C ALA A 253 -16.02 4.41 -8.31
N HIS A 254 -16.77 3.43 -8.81
CA HIS A 254 -16.61 1.99 -8.55
C HIS A 254 -17.12 1.19 -9.75
N ILE A 255 -16.26 0.34 -10.32
CA ILE A 255 -16.64 -0.58 -11.39
C ILE A 255 -17.31 -1.79 -10.75
N ARG A 256 -18.52 -2.16 -11.19
CA ARG A 256 -19.27 -3.30 -10.63
C ARG A 256 -19.90 -4.22 -11.68
N THR A 257 -19.43 -4.14 -12.92
CA THR A 257 -20.11 -4.74 -14.07
C THR A 257 -19.69 -6.19 -14.36
N ARG A 258 -18.63 -6.69 -13.72
CA ARG A 258 -18.02 -7.96 -14.08
C ARG A 258 -18.43 -9.12 -13.17
N ALA A 259 -19.05 -10.13 -13.78
CA ALA A 259 -19.17 -11.47 -13.22
C ALA A 259 -17.98 -12.32 -13.71
N LEU A 260 -17.35 -13.02 -12.78
CA LEU A 260 -16.20 -13.87 -13.03
C LEU A 260 -16.61 -15.28 -13.39
N THR A 261 -15.86 -15.86 -14.32
CA THR A 261 -15.97 -17.29 -14.65
C THR A 261 -15.37 -18.15 -13.54
N ARG A 262 -15.59 -19.46 -13.62
CA ARG A 262 -14.95 -20.45 -12.73
C ARG A 262 -13.43 -20.32 -12.71
N ASP A 263 -12.80 -20.17 -13.88
CA ASP A 263 -11.34 -20.10 -14.02
C ASP A 263 -10.79 -18.78 -13.48
N ASP A 264 -11.54 -17.67 -13.66
CA ASP A 264 -11.20 -16.37 -13.09
C ASP A 264 -11.21 -16.41 -11.55
N VAL A 265 -12.26 -17.00 -10.95
CA VAL A 265 -12.34 -17.16 -9.49
C VAL A 265 -11.22 -18.05 -8.98
N ALA A 266 -10.89 -19.14 -9.70
CA ALA A 266 -9.76 -20.00 -9.35
C ALA A 266 -8.42 -19.26 -9.43
N ALA A 267 -8.19 -18.42 -10.44
CA ALA A 267 -6.98 -17.60 -10.56
C ALA A 267 -6.83 -16.64 -9.37
N ILE A 268 -7.91 -15.95 -8.96
CA ILE A 268 -7.90 -15.08 -7.79
C ILE A 268 -7.67 -15.89 -6.51
N ASN A 269 -8.33 -17.03 -6.37
CA ASN A 269 -8.16 -17.93 -5.22
C ASN A 269 -6.73 -18.46 -5.10
N LEU A 270 -6.01 -18.65 -6.22
CA LEU A 270 -4.59 -19.01 -6.19
C LEU A 270 -3.77 -17.92 -5.50
N VAL A 271 -4.03 -16.64 -5.82
CA VAL A 271 -3.38 -15.51 -5.15
C VAL A 271 -3.74 -15.47 -3.66
N LEU A 272 -5.02 -15.63 -3.30
CA LEU A 272 -5.45 -15.63 -1.90
C LEU A 272 -4.77 -16.73 -1.09
N LYS A 273 -4.74 -17.95 -1.64
CA LYS A 273 -4.11 -19.12 -1.01
C LYS A 273 -2.60 -18.93 -0.85
N ASP A 274 -1.93 -18.31 -1.82
CA ASP A 274 -0.52 -17.96 -1.70
C ASP A 274 -0.28 -16.91 -0.61
N GLY A 275 -1.11 -15.86 -0.59
CA GLY A 275 -1.05 -14.77 0.38
C GLY A 275 -1.28 -15.19 1.83
N ALA A 276 -1.97 -16.30 2.06
CA ALA A 276 -2.23 -16.88 3.38
C ALA A 276 -0.94 -17.37 4.08
N LYS A 277 -0.81 -17.10 5.39
CA LYS A 277 0.30 -17.60 6.22
C LYS A 277 0.20 -19.11 6.43
N ARG A 278 -0.94 -19.58 6.92
CA ARG A 278 -1.14 -20.97 7.35
C ARG A 278 -2.53 -21.49 7.02
N TYR A 279 -3.59 -20.73 7.25
CA TYR A 279 -4.96 -21.22 7.14
C TYR A 279 -5.72 -20.64 5.96
N VAL A 280 -6.43 -21.52 5.26
CA VAL A 280 -7.35 -21.18 4.16
C VAL A 280 -8.67 -21.90 4.43
N ALA A 281 -9.79 -21.20 4.30
CA ALA A 281 -11.12 -21.70 4.59
C ALA A 281 -12.07 -21.47 3.40
N ALA A 282 -13.01 -22.40 3.23
CA ALA A 282 -14.04 -22.37 2.20
C ALA A 282 -15.29 -23.10 2.67
N ALA A 283 -16.41 -22.90 1.97
CA ALA A 283 -17.61 -23.70 2.20
C ALA A 283 -17.49 -25.12 1.63
N ASP A 284 -16.70 -25.30 0.57
CA ASP A 284 -16.45 -26.58 -0.07
C ASP A 284 -14.95 -26.94 -0.01
N LYS A 285 -14.65 -28.22 0.18
CA LYS A 285 -13.28 -28.74 0.25
C LYS A 285 -12.53 -28.59 -1.07
N GLU A 286 -13.19 -28.77 -2.21
CA GLU A 286 -12.53 -28.75 -3.52
C GLU A 286 -12.05 -27.34 -3.89
N TRP A 287 -12.70 -26.30 -3.36
CA TRP A 287 -12.30 -24.91 -3.58
C TRP A 287 -10.95 -24.56 -2.95
N LEU A 288 -10.50 -25.32 -1.94
CA LEU A 288 -9.21 -25.12 -1.26
C LEU A 288 -7.99 -25.44 -2.16
N TYR A 289 -8.21 -25.95 -3.37
CA TYR A 289 -7.18 -26.33 -4.33
C TYR A 289 -7.36 -25.63 -5.68
N PRO A 290 -7.31 -24.28 -5.72
CA PRO A 290 -7.47 -23.51 -6.96
C PRO A 290 -6.50 -23.90 -8.07
N GLU A 291 -5.30 -24.39 -7.72
CA GLU A 291 -4.28 -24.89 -8.64
C GLU A 291 -4.72 -26.11 -9.48
N ARG A 292 -5.81 -26.79 -9.11
CA ARG A 292 -6.40 -27.87 -9.91
C ARG A 292 -7.30 -27.36 -11.04
N VAL A 293 -7.70 -26.10 -10.96
CA VAL A 293 -8.62 -25.46 -11.92
C VAL A 293 -7.84 -24.47 -12.77
N PHE A 294 -7.15 -23.52 -12.13
CA PHE A 294 -6.27 -22.59 -12.84
C PHE A 294 -4.85 -23.16 -12.94
N THR A 295 -4.44 -23.50 -14.17
CA THR A 295 -3.09 -24.03 -14.47
C THR A 295 -2.21 -23.04 -15.24
N GLY A 296 -2.66 -21.79 -15.40
CA GLY A 296 -1.89 -20.74 -16.07
C GLY A 296 -0.67 -20.29 -15.25
N PRO A 297 0.31 -19.61 -15.89
CA PRO A 297 1.43 -19.03 -15.17
C PRO A 297 0.99 -17.85 -14.31
N TRP A 298 1.80 -17.49 -13.31
CA TRP A 298 1.48 -16.42 -12.36
C TRP A 298 1.21 -15.07 -13.03
N ASP A 299 1.97 -14.72 -14.06
CA ASP A 299 1.84 -13.44 -14.76
C ASP A 299 0.56 -13.35 -15.61
N ALA A 300 -0.06 -14.47 -15.98
CA ALA A 300 -1.33 -14.49 -16.69
C ALA A 300 -2.53 -14.09 -15.80
N ILE A 301 -2.39 -14.16 -14.47
CA ILE A 301 -3.45 -13.75 -13.53
C ILE A 301 -3.79 -12.26 -13.68
N LYS A 302 -2.86 -11.42 -14.17
CA LYS A 302 -3.12 -10.01 -14.47
C LYS A 302 -4.28 -9.82 -15.45
N ASP A 303 -4.47 -10.76 -16.37
CA ASP A 303 -5.52 -10.66 -17.38
C ASP A 303 -6.91 -10.85 -16.73
N VAL A 304 -6.98 -11.57 -15.63
CA VAL A 304 -8.18 -11.69 -14.78
C VAL A 304 -8.34 -10.46 -13.89
N LEU A 305 -7.26 -9.94 -13.31
CA LEU A 305 -7.36 -8.87 -12.32
C LEU A 305 -7.51 -7.48 -12.93
N LEU A 306 -7.07 -7.25 -14.17
CA LEU A 306 -7.15 -5.93 -14.80
C LEU A 306 -8.61 -5.57 -15.12
N PRO A 307 -9.07 -4.37 -14.72
CA PRO A 307 -10.38 -3.85 -15.11
C PRO A 307 -10.45 -3.70 -16.63
N LYS A 308 -11.62 -4.02 -17.22
CA LYS A 308 -11.79 -4.08 -18.68
C LYS A 308 -12.48 -2.87 -19.28
N ASP A 309 -13.29 -2.17 -18.50
CA ASP A 309 -14.11 -1.05 -18.95
C ASP A 309 -14.28 -0.02 -17.82
N HIS A 310 -15.02 1.07 -18.03
CA HIS A 310 -15.32 2.12 -17.05
C HIS A 310 -14.10 2.87 -16.48
N LEU A 311 -12.93 2.73 -17.10
CA LEU A 311 -11.70 3.44 -16.70
C LEU A 311 -11.79 4.96 -16.84
N TRP A 312 -12.77 5.46 -17.59
CA TRP A 312 -13.05 6.89 -17.75
C TRP A 312 -13.54 7.54 -16.45
N GLU A 313 -14.07 6.76 -15.49
CA GLU A 313 -14.47 7.23 -14.15
C GLU A 313 -13.26 7.57 -13.26
N PHE A 314 -12.06 7.15 -13.64
CA PHE A 314 -10.85 7.28 -12.84
C PHE A 314 -9.81 8.17 -13.52
N GLY A 315 -9.16 9.03 -12.74
CA GLY A 315 -8.15 9.99 -13.20
C GLY A 315 -8.75 11.37 -13.51
N GLY A 316 -8.19 12.05 -14.52
CA GLY A 316 -8.53 13.45 -14.80
C GLY A 316 -7.82 14.44 -13.86
N GLU A 317 -8.22 15.70 -13.94
CA GLU A 317 -7.77 16.76 -13.03
C GLU A 317 -8.99 17.25 -12.22
N MET A 318 -8.77 17.54 -10.94
CA MET A 318 -9.79 18.00 -10.01
C MET A 318 -9.48 19.44 -9.58
N PHE A 319 -10.48 20.30 -9.65
CA PHE A 319 -10.45 21.66 -9.11
C PHE A 319 -11.59 21.82 -8.10
N ILE A 320 -11.27 22.14 -6.85
CA ILE A 320 -12.26 22.37 -5.79
C ILE A 320 -12.11 23.83 -5.34
N LYS A 321 -13.17 24.62 -5.49
CA LYS A 321 -13.23 25.97 -4.92
C LYS A 321 -13.94 25.90 -3.57
N PHE A 322 -13.26 26.37 -2.53
CA PHE A 322 -13.79 26.46 -1.17
C PHE A 322 -14.49 27.81 -0.95
N GLU A 323 -15.28 27.88 0.12
CA GLU A 323 -16.04 29.08 0.48
C GLU A 323 -15.15 30.29 0.79
N ASP A 324 -13.93 30.05 1.29
CA ASP A 324 -12.90 31.06 1.54
C ASP A 324 -12.21 31.58 0.27
N GLY A 325 -12.57 31.04 -0.90
CA GLY A 325 -11.99 31.38 -2.19
C GLY A 325 -10.73 30.59 -2.56
N HIS A 326 -10.21 29.74 -1.67
CA HIS A 326 -9.12 28.83 -2.01
C HIS A 326 -9.53 27.87 -3.12
N VAL A 327 -8.61 27.60 -4.04
CA VAL A 327 -8.79 26.58 -5.08
C VAL A 327 -7.76 25.48 -4.86
N HIS A 328 -8.25 24.29 -4.58
CA HIS A 328 -7.43 23.09 -4.57
C HIS A 328 -7.38 22.50 -5.99
N TYR A 329 -6.18 22.12 -6.41
CA TYR A 329 -5.93 21.38 -7.64
C TYR A 329 -5.35 20.01 -7.30
N GLN A 330 -5.77 18.97 -8.04
CA GLN A 330 -5.17 17.64 -7.97
C GLN A 330 -5.16 16.97 -9.34
N ASP A 331 -4.06 16.32 -9.73
CA ASP A 331 -4.02 15.45 -10.91
C ASP A 331 -4.57 14.03 -10.62
N ALA A 332 -4.61 13.20 -11.67
CA ALA A 332 -5.10 11.82 -11.62
C ALA A 332 -4.36 10.91 -10.62
N TYR A 333 -3.20 11.34 -10.14
CA TYR A 333 -2.32 10.59 -9.25
C TYR A 333 -2.20 11.22 -7.87
N GLY A 334 -2.99 12.25 -7.56
CA GLY A 334 -2.95 12.90 -6.25
C GLY A 334 -1.94 14.03 -6.12
N ARG A 335 -1.29 14.47 -7.20
CA ARG A 335 -0.33 15.58 -7.16
C ARG A 335 -1.07 16.90 -7.11
N THR A 336 -0.63 17.81 -6.26
CA THR A 336 -1.28 19.12 -6.07
C THR A 336 -0.59 20.23 -6.86
N SER A 337 0.38 19.86 -7.70
CA SER A 337 1.09 20.80 -8.56
C SER A 337 1.43 20.20 -9.93
N GLY A 338 1.61 21.08 -10.92
CA GLY A 338 2.18 20.72 -12.22
C GLY A 338 3.69 20.51 -12.22
N ALA A 339 4.35 20.48 -11.04
CA ALA A 339 5.80 20.54 -10.92
C ALA A 339 6.54 19.39 -11.58
N HIS A 340 5.93 18.21 -11.61
CA HIS A 340 6.45 17.06 -12.33
C HIS A 340 6.67 17.31 -13.83
N LYS A 341 6.00 18.31 -14.44
CA LYS A 341 6.15 18.66 -15.86
C LYS A 341 7.43 19.45 -16.15
N TYR A 342 7.88 20.29 -15.21
CA TYR A 342 9.04 21.18 -15.41
C TYR A 342 10.25 20.86 -14.51
N LEU A 343 10.07 20.05 -13.45
CA LEU A 343 11.17 19.56 -12.61
C LEU A 343 11.76 18.24 -13.11
N ARG A 344 11.13 17.61 -14.10
CA ARG A 344 11.67 16.45 -14.79
C ARG A 344 12.81 16.89 -15.70
N ARG A 345 13.89 16.11 -15.74
CA ARG A 345 14.98 16.30 -16.69
C ARG A 345 14.51 15.93 -18.09
N THR A 346 14.94 16.71 -19.07
CA THR A 346 14.71 16.41 -20.49
C THR A 346 15.53 15.20 -20.95
N GLU A 347 16.73 15.02 -20.39
CA GLU A 347 17.66 13.94 -20.76
C GLU A 347 18.11 13.18 -19.51
N ILE A 348 18.04 11.86 -19.56
CA ILE A 348 18.52 10.95 -18.51
C ILE A 348 19.61 10.09 -19.12
N ARG A 349 20.86 10.36 -18.78
CA ARG A 349 21.99 9.52 -19.16
C ARG A 349 22.13 8.37 -18.16
N THR A 350 21.99 7.14 -18.62
CA THR A 350 22.14 5.92 -17.80
C THR A 350 23.51 5.26 -17.96
N ASP A 351 24.23 5.59 -19.01
CA ASP A 351 25.57 5.12 -19.37
C ASP A 351 26.66 6.10 -18.88
N LEU A 352 26.77 6.24 -17.56
CA LEU A 352 27.75 7.14 -16.95
C LEU A 352 29.09 6.43 -16.67
N GLY A 353 30.18 7.04 -17.13
CA GLY A 353 31.53 6.70 -16.68
C GLY A 353 31.80 7.21 -15.25
N PRO A 354 32.83 6.70 -14.55
CA PRO A 354 33.13 7.11 -13.16
C PRO A 354 33.33 8.61 -12.95
N ASP A 355 33.90 9.30 -13.94
CA ASP A 355 34.20 10.74 -13.90
C ASP A 355 33.04 11.62 -14.38
N ASP A 356 32.02 11.05 -15.02
CA ASP A 356 30.83 11.79 -15.43
C ASP A 356 30.09 12.37 -14.23
N ALA A 357 29.37 13.48 -14.43
CA ALA A 357 28.49 14.03 -13.42
C ALA A 357 27.40 13.02 -13.03
N CYS A 358 27.23 12.79 -11.72
CA CYS A 358 26.24 11.83 -11.25
C CYS A 358 24.81 12.32 -11.53
N GLY A 359 23.96 11.46 -12.09
CA GLY A 359 22.56 11.76 -12.44
C GLY A 359 21.66 12.17 -11.26
N CYS A 360 22.07 11.91 -10.01
CA CYS A 360 21.31 12.35 -8.82
C CYS A 360 21.42 13.86 -8.52
N GLY A 361 22.20 14.63 -9.28
CA GLY A 361 22.26 16.09 -9.15
C GLY A 361 23.05 16.62 -7.95
N ARG A 362 23.86 15.78 -7.29
CA ARG A 362 24.64 16.17 -6.10
C ARG A 362 25.85 17.06 -6.37
N GLY A 363 26.24 17.24 -7.62
CA GLY A 363 27.49 17.92 -7.98
C GLY A 363 28.74 17.11 -7.66
N ARG A 364 28.64 15.77 -7.63
CA ARG A 364 29.78 14.83 -7.54
C ARG A 364 29.85 13.99 -8.81
N SER A 365 31.03 13.44 -9.10
CA SER A 365 31.18 12.43 -10.15
C SER A 365 30.44 11.14 -9.80
N PHE A 366 30.08 10.34 -10.81
CA PHE A 366 29.29 9.12 -10.63
C PHE A 366 29.99 8.10 -9.73
N GLY A 367 31.31 7.91 -9.89
CA GLY A 367 32.11 7.01 -9.06
C GLY A 367 32.21 7.44 -7.60
N GLN A 368 32.25 8.75 -7.36
CA GLN A 368 32.21 9.32 -6.02
C GLN A 368 30.77 9.49 -5.48
N CYS A 369 29.77 8.93 -6.17
CA CYS A 369 28.37 9.07 -5.79
C CYS A 369 27.56 7.79 -5.92
N CYS A 370 26.90 7.54 -7.05
CA CYS A 370 25.89 6.49 -7.17
C CYS A 370 26.40 5.18 -7.79
N GLN A 371 27.65 5.10 -8.23
CA GLN A 371 28.19 3.92 -8.90
C GLN A 371 28.00 2.63 -8.07
N ASP A 372 28.37 2.66 -6.79
CA ASP A 372 28.28 1.48 -5.90
C ASP A 372 26.90 1.28 -5.26
N ILE A 373 25.92 2.14 -5.58
CA ILE A 373 24.56 2.01 -5.06
C ILE A 373 23.76 1.18 -6.07
N PRO A 374 23.14 0.06 -5.66
CA PRO A 374 22.25 -0.71 -6.53
C PRO A 374 21.17 0.18 -7.14
N LEU A 375 20.81 -0.06 -8.40
CA LEU A 375 19.94 0.83 -9.19
C LEU A 375 18.63 1.13 -8.44
N GLU A 376 18.00 0.10 -7.89
CA GLU A 376 16.74 0.14 -7.14
C GLU A 376 16.82 0.94 -5.84
N ARG A 377 18.04 1.20 -5.34
CA ARG A 377 18.29 2.01 -4.15
C ARG A 377 18.75 3.41 -4.50
N ARG A 378 19.07 3.75 -5.76
CA ARG A 378 19.57 5.09 -6.10
C ARG A 378 18.52 6.18 -5.79
N PRO A 379 18.94 7.43 -5.53
CA PRO A 379 18.03 8.57 -5.61
C PRO A 379 17.44 8.68 -7.01
N ASP A 380 16.31 9.35 -7.13
CA ASP A 380 15.67 9.59 -8.43
C ASP A 380 16.60 10.43 -9.34
N TRP A 381 16.77 9.99 -10.58
CA TRP A 381 17.55 10.68 -11.61
C TRP A 381 16.65 11.37 -12.64
N GLU A 382 15.36 11.05 -12.68
CA GLU A 382 14.42 11.62 -13.64
C GLU A 382 14.08 13.07 -13.32
N VAL A 383 14.24 13.50 -12.07
CA VAL A 383 13.95 14.86 -11.62
C VAL A 383 15.20 15.56 -11.11
N TYR A 384 15.18 16.89 -11.11
CA TYR A 384 16.24 17.67 -10.48
C TYR A 384 16.36 17.34 -8.99
N GLY A 385 17.59 17.10 -8.54
CA GLY A 385 17.91 16.77 -7.16
C GLY A 385 17.92 18.01 -6.25
N ILE A 386 18.10 17.78 -4.95
CA ILE A 386 18.03 18.84 -3.93
C ILE A 386 18.98 20.01 -4.23
N ARG A 387 20.24 19.70 -4.54
CA ARG A 387 21.25 20.73 -4.81
C ARG A 387 20.90 21.54 -6.06
N GLU A 388 20.47 20.89 -7.13
CA GLU A 388 20.12 21.59 -8.37
C GLU A 388 18.94 22.53 -8.16
N ARG A 389 17.88 22.07 -7.50
CA ARG A 389 16.74 22.92 -7.15
C ARG A 389 17.16 24.11 -6.27
N ASN A 390 18.06 23.90 -5.30
CA ASN A 390 18.57 25.00 -4.48
C ASN A 390 19.41 25.99 -5.30
N LEU A 391 20.21 25.52 -6.26
CA LEU A 391 20.94 26.42 -7.15
C LEU A 391 20.00 27.20 -8.07
N MET A 392 18.96 26.55 -8.61
CA MET A 392 17.91 27.23 -9.38
C MET A 392 17.21 28.29 -8.55
N LEU A 393 16.94 28.00 -7.27
CA LEU A 393 16.34 28.96 -6.34
C LEU A 393 17.27 30.15 -6.10
N CYS A 394 18.56 29.92 -5.82
CA CYS A 394 19.54 31.01 -5.65
C CYS A 394 19.61 31.89 -6.89
N GLN A 395 19.71 31.30 -8.08
CA GLN A 395 19.74 32.05 -9.35
C GLN A 395 18.44 32.83 -9.59
N ALA A 396 17.29 32.27 -9.24
CA ALA A 396 16.01 32.98 -9.33
C ALA A 396 15.97 34.17 -8.37
N ILE A 397 16.44 34.00 -7.13
CA ILE A 397 16.51 35.09 -6.14
C ILE A 397 17.47 36.19 -6.62
N GLU A 398 18.65 35.82 -7.13
CA GLU A 398 19.63 36.77 -7.67
C GLU A 398 19.01 37.62 -8.79
N ARG A 399 18.31 36.99 -9.74
CA ARG A 399 17.59 37.67 -10.83
C ARG A 399 16.46 38.57 -10.35
N ILE A 400 15.60 38.09 -9.45
CA ILE A 400 14.46 38.85 -8.92
C ILE A 400 14.95 40.10 -8.16
N LEU A 401 16.06 39.96 -7.42
CA LEU A 401 16.67 41.04 -6.68
C LEU A 401 17.59 41.92 -7.53
N GLY A 402 17.97 41.47 -8.73
CA GLY A 402 18.90 42.13 -9.66
C GLY A 402 20.37 42.09 -9.20
N LEU A 403 20.72 41.12 -8.34
CA LEU A 403 22.08 40.90 -7.84
C LEU A 403 23.02 40.30 -8.89
N ASP A 404 22.47 39.74 -9.98
CA ASP A 404 23.21 39.29 -11.15
C ASP A 404 23.53 40.43 -12.14
N ALA A 405 23.05 41.63 -11.84
CA ALA A 405 23.36 42.86 -12.54
C ALA A 405 24.23 43.78 -11.65
N ASP A 406 23.79 45.02 -11.43
CA ASP A 406 24.54 46.07 -10.75
C ASP A 406 24.06 46.36 -9.32
N LYS A 407 23.00 45.67 -8.85
CA LYS A 407 22.48 45.91 -7.49
C LYS A 407 23.32 45.19 -6.43
N THR A 408 23.45 45.85 -5.29
CA THR A 408 24.12 45.33 -4.09
C THR A 408 23.12 44.90 -3.02
N TRP A 409 23.59 44.23 -1.95
CA TRP A 409 22.75 43.92 -0.80
C TRP A 409 22.21 45.17 -0.06
N ASP A 410 22.93 46.30 -0.14
CA ASP A 410 22.44 47.57 0.42
C ASP A 410 21.27 48.12 -0.41
N ASP A 411 21.30 47.95 -1.73
CA ASP A 411 20.17 48.29 -2.61
C ASP A 411 18.96 47.41 -2.33
N VAL A 412 19.16 46.10 -2.16
CA VAL A 412 18.09 45.17 -1.77
C VAL A 412 17.45 45.60 -0.45
N ARG A 413 18.26 45.87 0.58
CA ARG A 413 17.75 46.29 1.89
C ARG A 413 16.89 47.56 1.80
N LYS A 414 17.25 48.49 0.91
CA LYS A 414 16.58 49.78 0.77
C LYS A 414 15.33 49.73 -0.10
N TYR A 415 15.29 48.86 -1.11
CA TYR A 415 14.28 48.90 -2.18
C TYR A 415 13.53 47.59 -2.43
N ILE A 416 13.68 46.56 -1.59
CA ILE A 416 12.89 45.33 -1.71
C ILE A 416 11.39 45.64 -1.65
N SER A 417 10.64 45.01 -2.57
CA SER A 417 9.20 45.22 -2.72
C SER A 417 8.39 43.96 -2.44
N ASP A 418 7.12 44.13 -2.10
CA ASP A 418 6.17 43.03 -1.89
C ASP A 418 6.05 42.13 -3.14
N GLU A 419 6.18 42.70 -4.34
CA GLU A 419 6.17 41.94 -5.59
C GLU A 419 7.40 41.03 -5.69
N GLN A 420 8.60 41.53 -5.38
CA GLN A 420 9.80 40.70 -5.36
C GLN A 420 9.72 39.59 -4.32
N VAL A 421 9.22 39.90 -3.11
CA VAL A 421 8.99 38.90 -2.06
C VAL A 421 8.01 37.83 -2.55
N THR A 422 6.91 38.24 -3.18
CA THR A 422 5.92 37.34 -3.78
C THR A 422 6.54 36.44 -4.85
N GLN A 423 7.36 36.98 -5.73
CA GLN A 423 8.06 36.22 -6.77
C GLN A 423 9.04 35.19 -6.19
N ILE A 424 9.77 35.54 -5.12
CA ILE A 424 10.65 34.61 -4.41
C ILE A 424 9.85 33.44 -3.82
N HIS A 425 8.72 33.72 -3.16
CA HIS A 425 7.85 32.67 -2.63
C HIS A 425 7.25 31.78 -3.73
N LYS A 426 6.88 32.36 -4.89
CA LYS A 426 6.43 31.60 -6.06
C LYS A 426 7.53 30.69 -6.60
N ALA A 427 8.78 31.17 -6.70
CA ALA A 427 9.92 30.37 -7.13
C ALA A 427 10.21 29.22 -6.16
N LEU A 428 10.14 29.48 -4.84
CA LEU A 428 10.28 28.46 -3.81
C LEU A 428 9.19 27.37 -3.95
N ALA A 429 7.92 27.78 -4.05
CA ALA A 429 6.79 26.87 -4.19
C ALA A 429 6.86 26.05 -5.49
N ALA A 430 7.35 26.64 -6.58
CA ALA A 430 7.52 25.95 -7.85
C ALA A 430 8.60 24.86 -7.78
N LEU A 431 9.71 25.10 -7.10
CA LEU A 431 10.82 24.15 -6.96
C LEU A 431 10.56 23.08 -5.88
N TRP A 432 9.80 23.46 -4.86
CA TRP A 432 9.51 22.65 -3.66
C TRP A 432 8.00 22.59 -3.40
N PRO A 433 7.21 21.98 -4.29
CA PRO A 433 5.79 21.79 -4.06
C PRO A 433 5.56 20.84 -2.88
N ALA A 434 4.41 20.97 -2.22
CA ALA A 434 4.06 20.21 -1.03
C ALA A 434 4.03 18.69 -1.25
N ASP A 435 3.85 18.24 -2.49
CA ASP A 435 3.86 16.84 -2.91
C ASP A 435 5.27 16.31 -3.26
N THR A 436 6.34 17.07 -2.97
CA THR A 436 7.72 16.60 -3.18
C THR A 436 8.04 15.41 -2.28
N ASN A 437 8.31 14.26 -2.90
CA ASN A 437 8.83 13.08 -2.20
C ASN A 437 10.33 13.26 -1.88
N LEU A 438 10.62 13.96 -0.79
CA LEU A 438 11.98 14.21 -0.30
C LEU A 438 12.80 12.91 -0.13
N PRO A 439 12.27 11.80 0.44
CA PRO A 439 12.99 10.54 0.54
C PRO A 439 13.62 10.02 -0.75
N ASP A 440 13.01 10.30 -1.90
CA ASP A 440 13.53 9.86 -3.21
C ASP A 440 14.65 10.76 -3.75
N LEU A 441 14.75 12.00 -3.25
CA LEU A 441 15.84 12.95 -3.59
C LEU A 441 17.01 12.88 -2.60
N LEU A 442 16.79 12.31 -1.42
CA LEU A 442 17.78 12.26 -0.34
C LEU A 442 19.01 11.39 -0.68
N PRO A 443 20.18 11.69 -0.08
CA PRO A 443 21.37 10.88 -0.26
C PRO A 443 21.10 9.48 0.26
N ARG A 444 21.64 8.49 -0.44
CA ARG A 444 21.75 7.16 0.13
C ARG A 444 23.04 7.07 0.94
N PRO A 445 23.01 6.40 2.11
CA PRO A 445 24.19 6.22 2.92
C PRO A 445 25.26 5.44 2.15
N ARG A 446 26.51 5.84 2.30
CA ARG A 446 27.70 5.17 1.78
C ARG A 446 28.72 5.01 2.90
N LYS A 447 29.77 4.23 2.64
CA LYS A 447 30.87 3.98 3.58
C LYS A 447 31.50 5.28 4.12
N ASP A 448 31.52 6.34 3.32
CA ASP A 448 32.12 7.65 3.61
C ASP A 448 31.09 8.77 3.82
N THR A 449 29.80 8.48 3.62
CA THR A 449 28.74 9.49 3.60
C THR A 449 27.59 9.00 4.47
N PHE A 450 27.48 9.56 5.68
CA PHE A 450 26.36 9.28 6.57
C PHE A 450 25.11 10.08 6.17
N ARG A 451 23.95 9.47 6.38
CA ARG A 451 22.66 10.15 6.31
C ARG A 451 22.24 10.50 7.74
N ALA A 452 22.08 11.79 8.01
CA ALA A 452 21.32 12.28 9.15
C ALA A 452 20.18 13.13 8.61
N VAL A 453 18.95 12.85 9.05
CA VAL A 453 17.82 13.77 8.88
C VAL A 453 17.52 14.29 10.27
N TYR A 454 17.81 15.57 10.50
CA TYR A 454 17.43 16.24 11.73
C TYR A 454 15.93 16.57 11.63
N MET A 455 15.10 15.81 12.35
CA MET A 455 13.65 15.95 12.35
C MET A 455 13.15 17.07 13.29
N GLY A 456 14.05 17.89 13.84
CA GLY A 456 13.73 18.86 14.89
C GLY A 456 13.52 18.20 16.27
N LEU A 457 13.17 19.02 17.26
CA LEU A 457 12.69 18.53 18.55
C LEU A 457 11.27 17.99 18.34
N SER A 458 11.13 16.67 18.32
CA SER A 458 9.83 16.02 18.52
C SER A 458 9.38 16.35 19.94
N SER A 459 8.40 17.24 20.09
CA SER A 459 7.68 17.40 21.36
C SER A 459 6.83 16.15 21.60
N ALA A 460 7.49 15.09 22.07
CA ALA A 460 6.84 13.92 22.64
C ALA A 460 6.77 14.13 24.15
N PHE A 461 5.60 14.55 24.62
CA PHE A 461 5.12 14.37 26.00
C PHE A 461 3.69 13.87 25.92
#